data_AF-A0A967JW66-F1
#
_entry.id   AF-A0A967JW66-F1
#
_cell.length_a   1.000
_cell.length_b   1.000
_cell.length_c   1.000
_cell.angle_alpha   90.00
_cell.angle_beta   90.00
_cell.angle_gamma   90.00
#
_symmetry.space_group_name_H-M   'P 1'
#
loop_
_entity.id
_entity.type
_entity.pdbx_description
1 polymer ?
#
loop_
_entity_poly.entity_id
_entity_poly.type
_entity_poly.pdbx_seq_one_letter_code
_entity_poly.pdbx_strand_id
1 'polypeptide(L)'
;LPRRDSKRGPGHRGFDIAFDPGLDFTEASRRRDLTINSIGLDPLSGEILDPHGGRGDLDRRVLRATDARHFAEDPLRGLRAAQFAARLEMSPDAELTALCRRLDLSELAPER
;
A
#
# COMPACT_ATOMS: atom_id res chain seq x y z
N LEU A 1 12.65 -0.59 -9.59
CA LEU A 1 12.29 0.54 -10.47
C LEU A 1 10.88 0.98 -10.12
N PRO A 2 10.62 2.30 -9.95
CA PRO A 2 9.28 2.83 -9.79
C PRO A 2 8.40 2.38 -10.96
N ARG A 3 7.19 1.89 -10.66
CA ARG A 3 6.25 1.43 -11.69
C ARG A 3 4.90 2.09 -11.50
N ARG A 4 4.29 2.49 -12.61
CA ARG A 4 2.96 3.05 -12.64
C ARG A 4 1.98 1.97 -13.09
N ASP A 5 1.44 1.22 -12.15
CA ASP A 5 0.34 0.27 -12.40
C ASP A 5 -0.99 1.05 -12.56
N SER A 6 -1.71 0.87 -13.66
CA SER A 6 -3.07 1.43 -13.82
C SER A 6 -4.07 0.32 -14.16
N LYS A 7 -5.13 0.18 -13.35
CA LYS A 7 -6.20 -0.81 -13.57
C LYS A 7 -7.14 -0.27 -14.65
N ARG A 8 -7.14 -0.88 -15.85
CA ARG A 8 -8.00 -0.46 -16.98
C ARG A 8 -9.16 -1.40 -17.30
N GLY A 9 -9.32 -2.52 -16.60
CA GLY A 9 -10.45 -3.42 -16.83
C GLY A 9 -10.66 -4.47 -15.73
N PRO A 10 -11.77 -5.22 -15.77
CA PRO A 10 -12.01 -6.34 -14.87
C PRO A 10 -11.05 -7.50 -15.17
N GLY A 11 -10.57 -8.16 -14.12
CA GLY A 11 -9.66 -9.31 -14.22
C GLY A 11 -8.16 -9.00 -14.11
N HIS A 12 -7.37 -10.06 -13.84
CA HIS A 12 -5.97 -9.99 -13.39
C HIS A 12 -4.93 -9.59 -14.46
N ARG A 13 -5.38 -9.34 -15.71
CA ARG A 13 -4.52 -8.96 -16.85
C ARG A 13 -4.62 -7.48 -17.23
N GLY A 14 -5.41 -6.68 -16.49
CA GLY A 14 -5.69 -5.28 -16.82
C GLY A 14 -4.75 -4.27 -16.16
N PHE A 15 -3.46 -4.59 -15.98
CA PHE A 15 -2.47 -3.66 -15.43
C PHE A 15 -1.47 -3.27 -16.51
N ASP A 16 -1.54 -2.02 -16.98
CA ASP A 16 -0.44 -1.45 -17.74
C ASP A 16 0.67 -1.07 -16.76
N ILE A 17 1.84 -1.71 -16.94
CA ILE A 17 3.04 -1.44 -16.14
C ILE A 17 3.91 -0.49 -16.96
N ALA A 18 3.83 0.81 -16.67
CA ALA A 18 4.77 1.79 -17.22
C ALA A 18 5.94 1.99 -16.23
N PHE A 19 7.16 1.75 -16.70
CA PHE A 19 8.38 2.04 -15.95
C PHE A 19 8.77 3.50 -16.19
N ASP A 20 8.80 4.29 -15.12
CA ASP A 20 9.24 5.68 -15.17
C ASP A 20 10.43 5.86 -14.22
N PRO A 21 11.68 5.87 -14.73
CA PRO A 21 12.87 6.07 -13.93
C PRO A 21 12.94 7.44 -13.26
N GLY A 22 12.17 8.43 -13.75
CA GLY A 22 12.12 9.79 -13.22
C GLY A 22 11.04 10.01 -12.17
N LEU A 23 10.24 8.99 -11.84
CA LEU A 23 9.17 9.13 -10.86
C LEU A 23 9.74 9.32 -9.45
N ASP A 24 9.36 10.41 -8.80
CA ASP A 24 9.75 10.72 -7.43
C ASP A 24 9.36 9.59 -6.46
N PHE A 25 10.21 9.34 -5.45
CA PHE A 25 9.98 8.28 -4.46
C PHE A 25 8.66 8.48 -3.72
N THR A 26 8.27 9.72 -3.42
CA THR A 26 7.00 10.02 -2.74
C THR A 26 5.82 9.56 -3.57
N GLU A 27 5.81 9.89 -4.87
CA GLU A 27 4.73 9.48 -5.78
C GLU A 27 4.74 7.97 -6.05
N ALA A 28 5.91 7.35 -6.15
CA ALA A 28 6.03 5.91 -6.31
C ALA A 28 5.52 5.14 -5.08
N SER A 29 5.85 5.63 -3.88
CA SER A 29 5.48 4.99 -2.61
C SER A 29 3.99 5.15 -2.28
N ARG A 30 3.30 6.20 -2.76
CA ARG A 30 1.84 6.38 -2.60
C ARG A 30 1.00 5.19 -3.06
N ARG A 31 1.50 4.44 -4.04
CA ARG A 31 0.81 3.28 -4.60
C ARG A 31 0.92 2.02 -3.74
N ARG A 32 1.69 2.05 -2.65
CA ARG A 32 1.82 0.91 -1.73
C ARG A 32 0.60 0.79 -0.82
N ASP A 33 0.53 -0.32 -0.09
CA ASP A 33 -0.61 -0.66 0.76
C ASP A 33 -0.65 0.18 2.04
N LEU A 34 0.38 0.11 2.87
CA LEU A 34 0.41 0.70 4.20
C LEU A 34 1.57 1.69 4.37
N THR A 35 1.39 2.72 5.21
CA THR A 35 2.41 3.73 5.52
C THR A 35 3.72 3.09 6.00
N ILE A 36 3.63 2.10 6.89
CA ILE A 36 4.77 1.33 7.41
C ILE A 36 5.55 0.58 6.33
N ASN A 37 4.86 0.20 5.24
CA ASN A 37 5.46 -0.50 4.11
C ASN A 37 5.97 0.48 3.05
N SER A 38 5.80 1.79 3.26
CA SER A 38 6.13 2.86 2.31
C SER A 38 7.37 3.66 2.71
N ILE A 39 8.12 3.15 3.70
CA ILE A 39 9.42 3.66 4.13
C ILE A 39 10.50 3.15 3.17
N GLY A 40 11.34 4.04 2.70
CA GLY A 40 12.51 3.77 1.89
C GLY A 40 13.82 3.88 2.68
N LEU A 41 14.85 3.24 2.17
CA LEU A 41 16.23 3.42 2.59
C LEU A 41 17.04 3.75 1.34
N ASP A 42 17.71 4.90 1.33
CA ASP A 42 18.72 5.19 0.31
C ASP A 42 19.97 4.35 0.61
N PRO A 43 20.34 3.39 -0.26
CA PRO A 43 21.48 2.51 -0.02
C PRO A 43 22.83 3.22 -0.12
N LEU A 44 22.90 4.42 -0.72
CA LEU A 44 24.15 5.17 -0.88
C LEU A 44 24.42 6.06 0.32
N SER A 45 23.41 6.81 0.77
CA SER A 45 23.54 7.73 1.91
C SER A 45 23.19 7.09 3.25
N GLY A 46 22.44 5.99 3.24
CA GLY A 46 21.84 5.41 4.44
C GLY A 46 20.63 6.19 4.97
N GLU A 47 20.15 7.20 4.24
CA GLU A 47 19.01 8.02 4.63
C GLU A 47 17.71 7.21 4.62
N ILE A 48 16.88 7.38 5.66
CA ILE A 48 15.53 6.82 5.71
C ILE A 48 14.56 7.81 5.09
N LEU A 49 13.89 7.40 4.02
CA LEU A 49 12.88 8.16 3.31
C LEU A 49 11.48 7.76 3.84
N ASP A 50 10.82 8.65 4.59
CA ASP A 50 9.50 8.38 5.15
C ASP A 50 8.50 9.52 4.87
N PRO A 51 8.08 9.70 3.60
CA PRO A 51 7.20 10.80 3.22
C PRO A 51 5.76 10.66 3.73
N HIS A 52 5.36 9.47 4.21
CA HIS A 52 3.99 9.16 4.65
C HIS A 52 3.87 8.96 6.17
N GLY A 53 4.95 9.13 6.93
CA GLY A 53 4.95 9.04 8.40
C GLY A 53 4.83 7.61 8.94
N GLY A 54 5.27 6.62 8.18
CA GLY A 54 5.26 5.20 8.55
C GLY A 54 6.03 4.90 9.83
N ARG A 55 7.13 5.62 10.14
CA ARG A 55 7.87 5.44 11.40
C ARG A 55 7.02 5.81 12.61
N GLY A 56 6.30 6.93 12.54
CA GLY A 56 5.39 7.33 13.61
C GLY A 56 4.24 6.35 13.79
N ASP A 57 3.78 5.72 12.70
CA ASP A 57 2.76 4.67 12.75
C ASP A 57 3.30 3.37 13.36
N LEU A 58 4.55 3.00 13.08
CA LEU A 58 5.24 1.91 13.77
C LEU A 58 5.33 2.17 15.28
N ASP A 59 5.76 3.36 15.67
CA ASP A 59 5.89 3.74 17.08
C ASP A 59 4.55 3.70 17.82
N ARG A 60 3.47 4.14 17.16
CA ARG A 60 2.10 4.12 17.71
C ARG A 60 1.39 2.78 17.58
N ARG A 61 1.98 1.79 16.89
CA ARG A 61 1.34 0.51 16.52
C ARG A 61 0.02 0.69 15.77
N VAL A 62 -0.04 1.67 14.86
CA VAL A 62 -1.22 1.96 14.03
C VAL A 62 -0.96 1.58 12.58
N LEU A 63 -1.92 0.90 11.94
CA LEU A 63 -1.89 0.66 10.49
C LEU A 63 -2.73 1.73 9.78
N ARG A 64 -2.14 2.38 8.79
CA ARG A 64 -2.80 3.36 7.91
C ARG A 64 -2.54 3.03 6.45
N ALA A 65 -3.51 3.30 5.58
CA ALA A 65 -3.30 3.25 4.14
C ALA A 65 -2.34 4.36 3.70
N THR A 66 -1.44 4.08 2.75
CA THR A 66 -0.51 5.11 2.24
C THR A 66 -1.24 6.21 1.46
N ASP A 67 -2.15 5.83 0.58
CA ASP A 67 -3.06 6.74 -0.11
C ASP A 67 -4.43 6.05 -0.23
N ALA A 68 -5.46 6.67 0.34
CA ALA A 68 -6.80 6.12 0.41
C ALA A 68 -7.42 5.84 -0.98
N ARG A 69 -7.05 6.62 -2.00
CA ARG A 69 -7.58 6.47 -3.37
C ARG A 69 -6.98 5.24 -4.04
N HIS A 70 -5.67 5.03 -3.89
CA HIS A 70 -4.98 3.89 -4.48
C HIS A 70 -5.17 2.59 -3.70
N PHE A 71 -5.50 2.67 -2.41
CA PHE A 71 -5.74 1.47 -1.59
C PHE A 71 -6.89 0.61 -2.12
N ALA A 72 -7.96 1.25 -2.61
CA ALA A 72 -9.14 0.55 -3.13
C ALA A 72 -8.93 -0.09 -4.52
N GLU A 73 -7.83 0.20 -5.21
CA GLU A 73 -7.55 -0.36 -6.54
C GLU A 73 -7.26 -1.87 -6.51
N ASP A 74 -6.81 -2.39 -5.35
CA ASP A 74 -6.45 -3.79 -5.16
C ASP A 74 -7.08 -4.35 -3.86
N PRO A 75 -8.17 -5.12 -3.97
CA PRO A 75 -8.87 -5.70 -2.82
C PRO A 75 -7.98 -6.61 -1.94
N LEU A 76 -6.87 -7.16 -2.47
CA LEU A 76 -5.93 -7.95 -1.68
C LEU A 76 -5.27 -7.14 -0.56
N ARG A 77 -5.21 -5.82 -0.70
CA ARG A 77 -4.65 -4.94 0.34
C ARG A 77 -5.45 -4.98 1.64
N GLY A 78 -6.75 -5.24 1.57
CA GLY A 78 -7.58 -5.46 2.76
C GLY A 78 -7.20 -6.72 3.52
N LEU A 79 -6.99 -7.83 2.81
CA LEU A 79 -6.53 -9.10 3.40
C LEU A 79 -5.12 -8.96 3.98
N ARG A 80 -4.22 -8.28 3.27
CA ARG A 80 -2.88 -7.96 3.76
C ARG A 80 -2.92 -7.10 5.02
N ALA A 81 -3.78 -6.09 5.07
CA ALA A 81 -3.94 -5.26 6.26
C ALA A 81 -4.38 -6.10 7.47
N ALA A 82 -5.32 -7.03 7.30
CA ALA A 82 -5.72 -7.96 8.36
C ALA A 82 -4.57 -8.87 8.81
N GLN A 83 -3.78 -9.39 7.85
CA GLN A 83 -2.59 -10.20 8.16
C GLN A 83 -1.55 -9.40 8.95
N PHE A 84 -1.27 -8.16 8.55
CA PHE A 84 -0.34 -7.29 9.27
C PHE A 84 -0.85 -6.93 10.67
N ALA A 85 -2.15 -6.65 10.82
CA ALA A 85 -2.75 -6.38 12.13
C ALA A 85 -2.53 -7.56 13.10
N ALA A 86 -2.79 -8.78 12.63
CA ALA A 86 -2.60 -9.98 13.43
C ALA A 86 -1.13 -10.31 13.70
N ARG A 87 -0.26 -10.21 12.69
CA ARG A 87 1.16 -10.61 12.79
C ARG A 87 2.01 -9.60 13.57
N LEU A 88 1.71 -8.31 13.44
CA LEU A 88 2.48 -7.23 14.08
C LEU A 88 1.83 -6.70 15.35
N GLU A 89 0.67 -7.23 15.74
CA GLU A 89 -0.11 -6.76 16.89
C GLU A 89 -0.39 -5.25 16.84
N MET A 90 -0.76 -4.78 15.65
CA MET A 90 -1.04 -3.38 15.34
C MET A 90 -2.53 -3.18 15.05
N SER A 91 -3.05 -2.00 15.37
CA SER A 91 -4.46 -1.68 15.17
C SER A 91 -4.66 -0.83 13.90
N PRO A 92 -5.59 -1.20 13.00
CA PRO A 92 -5.95 -0.32 11.88
C PRO A 92 -6.64 0.94 12.40
N ASP A 93 -6.37 2.08 11.75
CA ASP A 93 -7.10 3.29 12.04
C ASP A 93 -8.54 3.25 11.49
N ALA A 94 -9.34 4.24 11.87
CA ALA A 94 -10.75 4.30 11.48
C ALA A 94 -10.92 4.41 9.96
N GLU A 95 -10.03 5.14 9.28
CA GLU A 95 -10.07 5.31 7.83
C GLU A 95 -9.73 4.02 7.10
N LEU A 96 -8.64 3.33 7.47
CA LEU A 96 -8.28 2.03 6.90
C LEU A 96 -9.38 1.00 7.10
N THR A 97 -10.01 0.98 8.29
CA THR A 97 -11.15 0.10 8.56
C THR A 97 -12.33 0.41 7.63
N ALA A 98 -12.64 1.68 7.41
CA ALA A 98 -13.70 2.09 6.49
C ALA A 98 -13.39 1.74 5.03
N LEU A 99 -12.12 1.86 4.60
CA LEU A 99 -11.67 1.45 3.27
C LEU A 99 -11.84 -0.06 3.07
N CYS A 100 -11.37 -0.87 4.01
CA CYS A 100 -11.48 -2.33 3.94
C CYS A 100 -12.93 -2.82 3.84
N ARG A 101 -13.87 -2.17 4.52
CA ARG A 101 -15.31 -2.51 4.44
C ARG A 101 -15.94 -2.26 3.07
N ARG A 102 -15.32 -1.44 2.21
CA ARG A 102 -15.81 -1.10 0.88
C ARG A 102 -15.18 -1.94 -0.23
N LEU A 103 -14.20 -2.79 0.11
CA LEU A 103 -13.54 -3.64 -0.88
C LEU A 103 -14.45 -4.78 -1.31
N ASP A 104 -14.57 -4.97 -2.62
CA ASP A 104 -15.22 -6.15 -3.19
C ASP A 104 -14.19 -7.27 -3.36
N LEU A 105 -14.36 -8.35 -2.60
CA LEU A 105 -13.48 -9.51 -2.62
C LEU A 105 -13.89 -10.55 -3.67
N SER A 106 -15.03 -10.38 -4.34
CA SER A 106 -15.57 -11.36 -5.29
C SER A 106 -14.72 -11.53 -6.56
N GLU A 107 -13.92 -10.52 -6.91
CA GLU A 107 -13.00 -10.56 -8.07
C GLU A 107 -11.62 -11.17 -7.75
N LEU A 108 -11.39 -11.61 -6.50
CA LEU A 108 -10.09 -12.15 -6.09
C LEU A 108 -9.91 -13.59 -6.56
N ALA A 109 -8.74 -13.87 -7.14
CA ALA A 109 -8.35 -15.23 -7.50
C ALA A 109 -8.12 -16.06 -6.22
N PRO A 110 -8.59 -17.32 -6.15
CA PRO A 110 -8.51 -18.16 -4.94
C PRO A 110 -7.09 -18.42 -4.43
N GLU A 111 -6.09 -18.29 -5.30
CA GLU A 111 -4.68 -18.61 -5.00
C GLU A 111 -3.91 -17.47 -4.31
N ARG A 112 -4.57 -16.33 -4.04
CA ARG A 112 -3.94 -15.08 -3.57
C ARG A 112 -4.13 -14.80 -2.08
#